data_AF-A0AAV8WVE4-F1
#
_entry.id   AF-A0AAV8WVE4-F1
#
_cell.length_a   1.000
_cell.length_b   1.000
_cell.length_c   1.000
_cell.angle_alpha   90.00
_cell.angle_beta   90.00
_cell.angle_gamma   90.00
#
_symmetry.space_group_name_H-M   'P 1'
#
loop_
_entity.id
_entity.type
_entity.pdbx_description
1 polymer ?
#
loop_
_entity_poly.entity_id
_entity_poly.type
_entity_poly.pdbx_seq_one_letter_code
_entity_poly.pdbx_strand_id
1 'polypeptide(L)' 'MAEWYRAQLRHNRFDSWDLLVTALRKDFLPSDYDDELWKQIEKRTQHSSEPVVNISVMKNLFEWLPEKPSEWKKLRILMS' A
#
# COMPACT_ATOMS: atom_id res chain seq x y z
N MET A 1 -4.22 19.03 -1.94
CA MET A 1 -3.96 18.49 -0.58
C MET A 1 -4.03 19.56 0.52
N ALA A 2 -3.31 20.69 0.42
CA ALA A 2 -3.33 21.73 1.47
C ALA A 2 -4.72 22.37 1.69
N GLU A 3 -5.49 22.61 0.63
CA GLU A 3 -6.86 23.15 0.73
C GLU A 3 -7.84 22.14 1.32
N TRP A 4 -7.74 20.86 0.92
CA TRP A 4 -8.52 19.76 1.51
C TRP A 4 -8.30 19.67 3.03
N TYR A 5 -7.05 19.70 3.49
CA TYR A 5 -6.74 19.61 4.92
C TYR A 5 -7.34 20.77 5.72
N ARG A 6 -7.23 22.00 5.19
CA ARG A 6 -7.84 23.19 5.80
C ARG A 6 -9.36 23.10 5.86
N ALA A 7 -10.01 22.52 4.84
CA ALA A 7 -11.45 22.31 4.84
C ALA A 7 -11.88 21.34 5.96
N GLN A 8 -11.15 20.24 6.16
CA GLN A 8 -11.49 19.26 7.20
C GLN A 8 -11.23 19.78 8.63
N LEU A 9 -10.19 20.61 8.84
CA LEU A 9 -9.92 21.26 10.13
C LEU A 9 -11.05 22.19 10.58
N ARG A 10 -11.70 22.91 9.65
CA ARG A 10 -12.86 23.76 9.97
C ARG A 10 -14.05 22.96 10.52
N HIS A 11 -14.08 21.65 10.27
CA HIS A 11 -15.10 20.74 10.76
C HIS A 11 -14.64 19.92 11.98
N ASN A 12 -13.44 20.21 12.53
CA ASN A 12 -12.86 19.55 13.70
C ASN A 12 -12.81 18.01 13.59
N ARG A 13 -12.57 17.48 12.39
CA ARG A 13 -12.77 16.05 12.08
C ARG A 13 -11.62 15.12 12.42
N PHE A 14 -10.46 15.64 12.81
CA PHE A 14 -9.26 14.83 13.04
C PHE A 14 -8.73 15.08 14.45
N ASP A 15 -9.19 14.27 15.39
CA ASP A 15 -8.73 14.27 16.80
C ASP A 15 -7.58 13.28 17.04
N SER A 16 -7.24 12.47 16.04
CA SER A 16 -6.19 11.46 16.09
C SER A 16 -5.49 11.32 14.74
N TRP A 17 -4.25 10.85 14.79
CA TRP A 17 -3.46 10.52 13.60
C TRP A 17 -4.17 9.47 12.73
N ASP A 18 -4.79 8.47 13.36
CA ASP A 18 -5.46 7.38 12.65
C ASP A 18 -6.66 7.86 11.83
N LEU A 19 -7.47 8.78 12.37
CA LEU A 19 -8.58 9.38 11.61
C LEU A 19 -8.09 10.23 10.44
N LEU A 20 -7.00 10.97 10.61
CA LEU A 20 -6.40 11.74 9.53
C LEU A 20 -5.91 10.84 8.39
N VAL A 21 -5.15 9.79 8.71
CA VAL A 21 -4.66 8.81 7.73
C VAL A 21 -5.83 8.10 7.05
N THR A 22 -6.87 7.72 7.80
CA THR A 22 -8.06 7.07 7.24
C THR A 22 -8.78 7.98 6.25
N ALA A 23 -8.98 9.26 6.57
CA ALA A 23 -9.62 10.20 5.66
C ALA A 23 -8.78 10.50 4.42
N LEU A 24 -7.45 10.61 4.58
CA LEU A 24 -6.54 10.76 3.44
C LEU A 24 -6.62 9.54 2.51
N ARG A 25 -6.59 8.33 3.07
CA ARG A 25 -6.75 7.10 2.31
C ARG A 25 -8.08 7.07 1.57
N LYS A 26 -9.18 7.38 2.26
CA LYS A 26 -10.53 7.39 1.67
C LYS A 26 -10.67 8.36 0.49
N ASP A 27 -10.13 9.56 0.61
CA ASP A 27 -10.37 10.62 -0.38
C ASP A 27 -9.35 10.62 -1.53
N PHE A 28 -8.18 9.99 -1.34
CA PHE A 28 -7.08 10.03 -2.32
C PHE A 28 -6.62 8.67 -2.84
N LEU A 29 -7.00 7.55 -2.22
CA LEU A 29 -6.76 6.23 -2.83
C LEU A 29 -7.93 5.87 -3.76
N PRO A 30 -7.63 5.28 -4.93
CA PRO A 30 -8.64 4.62 -5.75
C PRO A 30 -9.39 3.54 -4.96
N SER A 31 -10.65 3.31 -5.30
CA SER A 31 -11.48 2.28 -4.66
C SER A 31 -10.97 0.86 -4.87
N ASP A 32 -10.20 0.65 -5.93
CA ASP A 32 -9.58 -0.62 -6.34
C ASP A 32 -8.08 -0.67 -6.01
N TYR A 33 -7.58 0.24 -5.17
CA TYR A 33 -6.16 0.35 -4.85
C TYR A 33 -5.56 -0.97 -4.34
N ASP A 34 -6.26 -1.65 -3.43
CA ASP A 34 -5.79 -2.90 -2.83
C ASP A 34 -5.73 -4.04 -3.86
N ASP A 35 -6.70 -4.10 -4.78
CA ASP A 35 -6.75 -5.07 -5.86
C ASP A 35 -5.63 -4.83 -6.87
N GLU A 36 -5.38 -3.56 -7.22
CA GLU A 36 -4.27 -3.19 -8.10
C GLU A 36 -2.90 -3.44 -7.46
N LEU A 37 -2.77 -3.23 -6.15
CA LEU A 37 -1.57 -3.56 -5.41
C LEU A 37 -1.31 -5.07 -5.41
N TRP A 38 -2.35 -5.89 -5.20
CA TRP A 38 -2.25 -7.35 -5.32
C TRP A 38 -1.87 -7.80 -6.74
N LYS A 39 -2.49 -7.24 -7.78
CA LYS A 39 -2.12 -7.53 -9.17
C LYS A 39 -0.67 -7.18 -9.46
N GLN A 40 -0.15 -6.09 -8.91
CA GLN A 40 1.26 -5.71 -9.07
C GLN A 40 2.20 -6.71 -8.39
N ILE A 41 1.84 -7.16 -7.18
CA ILE A 41 2.58 -8.18 -6.44
C ILE A 41 2.62 -9.49 -7.22
N GLU A 42 1.49 -9.95 -7.76
CA GLU A 42 1.38 -11.22 -8.47
C GLU A 42 2.04 -11.20 -9.85
N LYS A 43 2.02 -10.06 -10.55
CA LYS A 43 2.66 -9.91 -11.88
C LYS A 43 4.18 -9.78 -11.81
N ARG A 44 4.74 -9.44 -10.65
CA ARG A 44 6.19 -9.30 -10.49
C ARG A 44 6.85 -10.67 -10.41
N THR A 45 7.51 -11.07 -11.49
CA THR A 45 8.45 -12.18 -11.52
C THR A 45 9.88 -11.63 -11.57
N GLN A 46 10.79 -12.20 -10.78
CA GLN A 46 12.19 -11.79 -10.83
C GLN A 46 12.87 -12.45 -12.03
N HIS A 47 13.38 -11.65 -12.96
CA HIS A 47 14.16 -12.21 -14.06
C HIS A 47 15.54 -12.67 -13.57
N SER A 48 16.16 -13.67 -14.21
CA SER A 48 17.45 -14.24 -13.80
C SER A 48 18.61 -13.22 -13.83
N SER A 49 18.45 -12.15 -14.59
CA SER A 49 19.39 -11.03 -14.69
C SER A 49 19.01 -9.85 -13.79
N GLU A 50 17.89 -9.91 -13.09
CA GLU A 50 17.35 -8.80 -12.32
C GLU A 50 18.02 -8.71 -10.93
N PRO A 51 18.43 -7.50 -10.50
CA PRO A 51 19.11 -7.33 -9.22
C PRO A 51 18.28 -7.79 -8.01
N VAL A 52 18.98 -8.14 -6.93
CA VAL A 52 18.41 -8.48 -5.61
C VAL A 52 17.49 -7.38 -5.05
N VAL A 53 17.59 -6.15 -5.58
CA VAL A 53 16.69 -5.02 -5.28
C VAL A 53 15.21 -5.40 -5.43
N ASN A 54 14.86 -6.37 -6.28
CA ASN A 54 13.46 -6.82 -6.41
C ASN A 54 12.88 -7.32 -5.07
N ILE A 55 13.67 -7.97 -4.22
CA ILE A 55 13.22 -8.42 -2.89
C ILE A 55 12.83 -7.22 -2.02
N SER A 56 13.62 -6.13 -2.04
CA SER A 56 13.32 -4.92 -1.27
C SER A 56 12.07 -4.22 -1.79
N VAL A 57 11.87 -4.21 -3.11
CA VAL A 57 10.64 -3.69 -3.72
C VAL A 57 9.42 -4.50 -3.29
N MET A 58 9.50 -5.83 -3.38
CA MET A 58 8.42 -6.72 -2.95
C MET A 58 8.10 -6.58 -1.46
N LYS A 59 9.11 -6.42 -0.60
CA LYS A 59 8.92 -6.11 0.82
C LYS A 59 8.09 -4.84 1.02
N ASN A 60 8.41 -3.77 0.29
CA ASN A 60 7.65 -2.52 0.38
C ASN A 60 6.20 -2.69 -0.09
N LEU A 61 5.96 -3.44 -1.15
CA LEU A 61 4.60 -3.71 -1.65
C LEU A 61 3.76 -4.50 -0.63
N PHE A 62 4.34 -5.51 0.02
CA PHE A 62 3.67 -6.25 1.08
C PHE A 62 3.35 -5.39 2.32
N GLU A 63 4.16 -4.37 2.61
CA GLU A 63 3.95 -3.45 3.72
C GLU A 63 2.82 -2.43 3.45
N TRP A 64 2.47 -2.19 2.18
CA TRP A 64 1.39 -1.29 1.81
C TRP A 64 0.01 -1.94 1.81
N LEU A 65 -0.05 -3.28 1.83
CA LEU A 65 -1.30 -4.00 1.95
C LEU A 65 -1.97 -3.72 3.29
N PRO A 66 -3.29 -3.47 3.31
CA PRO A 66 -4.03 -3.28 4.57
C PRO A 66 -4.00 -4.53 5.44
N GLU A 67 -4.04 -5.71 4.82
CA GLU A 67 -3.82 -7.00 5.49
C GLU A 67 -2.49 -7.61 5.02
N LYS A 68 -1.54 -7.72 5.95
CA LYS A 68 -0.23 -8.28 5.67
C LYS A 68 -0.33 -9.79 5.43
N PRO A 69 0.14 -10.31 4.29
CA PRO A 69 0.16 -11.76 4.06
C PRO A 69 1.13 -12.44 5.04
N SER A 70 0.91 -13.73 5.30
CA SER A 70 1.86 -14.53 6.09
C SER A 70 3.21 -14.64 5.40
N GLU A 71 4.29 -14.80 6.17
CA GLU A 71 5.65 -14.99 5.61
C GLU A 71 5.70 -16.16 4.61
N TRP A 72 4.97 -17.24 4.88
CA TRP A 72 4.87 -18.37 3.96
C TRP A 72 4.21 -17.98 2.62
N LYS A 73 3.14 -17.18 2.66
CA LYS A 73 2.48 -16.68 1.44
C LYS A 73 3.40 -15.74 0.67
N LYS A 74 4.16 -14.87 1.34
CA LYS A 74 5.15 -13.97 0.73
C LYS A 74 6.24 -14.77 0.01
N LEU A 75 6.83 -15.76 0.67
CA LEU A 75 7.86 -16.63 0.09
C LEU A 75 7.36 -17.36 -1.15
N ARG A 76 6.13 -17.91 -1.10
CA ARG A 76 5.53 -18.58 -2.25
C ARG A 76 5.40 -17.67 -3.47
N ILE A 77 5.08 -16.38 -3.26
CA ILE A 77 4.98 -15.38 -4.34
C ILE A 77 6.36 -14.99 -4.86
N LEU A 78 7.36 -14.87 -3.99
CA LEU A 78 8.73 -14.52 -4.41
C LEU A 78 9.44 -15.63 -5.19
N MET A 79 9.00 -16.88 -5.01
CA MET A 79 9.59 -18.07 -5.64
C MET A 79 8.75 -18.62 -6.80
N SER A 80 7.62 -17.98 -7.15
CA SER A 80 6.79 -18.34 -8.30
C SER A 80 7.33 -17.75 -9.60
#